data_AF-A0A5M3XFY3-F1
#
_entry.id   AF-A0A5M3XFY3-F1
#
_cell.length_a   1.000
_cell.length_b   1.000
_cell.length_c   1.000
_cell.angle_alpha   90.00
_cell.angle_beta   90.00
_cell.angle_gamma   90.00
#
_symmetry.space_group_name_H-M   'P 1'
#
loop_
_entity.id
_entity.type
_entity.pdbx_description
1 polymer ?
#
loop_
_entity_poly.entity_id
_entity_poly.type
_entity_poly.pdbx_seq_one_letter_code
_entity_poly.pdbx_strand_id
1 'polypeptide(L)'
;MYCNKQIPDDEEAAKYIKPPGWPKKNKLIGSQYEFARCHLIARQLGGAGKRDAGRDNLVTCYQKPVNNEYMKEIENDIRAAVEDGQNIGYTVIPEYDSDQSDKPDRIRMIAISGENDGLHVNACFLNQPVVQTNYGQNC
;
A
#
# COMPACT_ATOMS: atom_id res chain seq x y z
N MET A 1 4.85 -3.34 13.74
CA MET A 1 5.58 -4.52 14.28
C MET A 1 4.57 -5.63 14.40
N TYR A 2 4.70 -6.68 13.58
CA TYR A 2 3.85 -7.88 13.65
C TYR A 2 4.65 -8.98 14.35
N CYS A 3 4.23 -9.36 15.57
CA CYS A 3 4.97 -10.30 16.43
C CYS A 3 4.25 -11.60 16.72
N ASN A 4 3.06 -11.82 16.15
CA ASN A 4 2.31 -13.04 16.32
C ASN A 4 2.05 -13.64 14.95
N LYS A 5 2.26 -14.96 14.82
CA LYS A 5 2.06 -15.80 13.63
C LYS A 5 0.66 -15.73 12.99
N GLN A 6 -0.20 -14.85 13.50
CA GLN A 6 -1.52 -14.58 13.02
C GLN A 6 -1.71 -13.07 12.98
N ILE A 7 -1.77 -12.50 11.78
CA ILE A 7 -2.21 -11.12 11.60
C ILE A 7 -3.72 -11.18 11.35
N PRO A 8 -4.55 -10.55 12.21
CA PRO A 8 -5.97 -10.46 11.95
C PRO A 8 -6.17 -9.72 10.64
N ASP A 9 -6.98 -10.31 9.77
CA ASP A 9 -7.54 -9.61 8.63
C ASP A 9 -8.43 -8.47 9.12
N ASP A 10 -8.25 -7.27 8.59
CA ASP A 10 -9.10 -6.12 8.90
C ASP A 10 -10.05 -5.81 7.72
N GLU A 11 -10.67 -4.64 7.71
CA GLU A 11 -11.80 -4.29 6.86
C GLU A 11 -11.42 -3.83 5.45
N GLU A 12 -12.26 -4.16 4.48
CA GLU A 12 -12.23 -3.58 3.13
C GLU A 12 -12.39 -2.04 3.16
N ALA A 13 -11.76 -1.36 2.19
CA ALA A 13 -11.84 0.08 2.05
C ALA A 13 -13.29 0.56 1.87
N ALA A 14 -13.77 1.37 2.82
CA ALA A 14 -15.12 1.92 2.80
C ALA A 14 -15.36 2.81 1.57
N LYS A 15 -16.43 2.53 0.83
CA LYS A 15 -16.83 3.32 -0.35
C LYS A 15 -17.09 4.80 -0.05
N TYR A 16 -17.49 5.13 1.18
CA TYR A 16 -17.78 6.51 1.60
C TYR A 16 -16.51 7.33 1.91
N ILE A 17 -15.36 6.68 2.15
CA ILE A 17 -14.09 7.39 2.31
C ILE A 17 -13.61 7.85 0.93
N LYS A 18 -13.19 9.10 0.85
CA LYS A 18 -12.66 9.75 -0.35
C LYS A 18 -11.37 10.42 0.08
N PRO A 19 -10.22 9.73 -0.03
CA PRO A 19 -8.95 10.32 0.36
C PRO A 19 -8.66 11.60 -0.43
N PRO A 20 -7.71 12.43 0.02
CA PRO A 20 -7.20 13.54 -0.79
C PRO A 20 -6.92 13.09 -2.25
N GLY A 21 -7.26 13.95 -3.21
CA GLY A 21 -7.07 13.68 -4.64
C GLY A 21 -8.09 12.70 -5.24
N TRP A 22 -9.07 12.22 -4.47
CA TRP A 22 -10.07 11.30 -4.99
C TRP A 22 -10.91 11.94 -6.12
N PRO A 23 -11.05 11.29 -7.29
CA PRO A 23 -11.74 11.90 -8.42
C PRO A 23 -13.26 12.02 -8.18
N LYS A 24 -13.84 13.15 -8.61
CA LYS A 24 -15.31 13.35 -8.60
C LYS A 24 -16.04 12.25 -9.40
N LYS A 25 -15.44 11.81 -10.51
CA LYS A 25 -15.89 10.68 -11.32
C LYS A 25 -14.69 9.76 -11.56
N ASN A 26 -14.71 8.58 -10.96
CA ASN A 26 -13.68 7.57 -11.18
C ASN A 26 -14.04 6.76 -12.44
N LYS A 27 -13.18 6.84 -13.47
CA LYS A 27 -13.45 6.20 -14.76
C LYS A 27 -13.18 4.70 -14.68
N LEU A 28 -13.85 3.92 -15.52
CA LEU A 28 -13.49 2.53 -15.77
C LEU A 28 -12.46 2.47 -16.90
N ILE A 29 -11.34 1.79 -16.64
CA ILE A 29 -10.31 1.44 -17.62
C ILE A 29 -10.39 -0.09 -17.79
N GLY A 30 -11.05 -0.53 -18.86
CA GLY A 30 -11.45 -1.93 -19.02
C GLY A 30 -12.51 -2.32 -17.99
N SER A 31 -12.22 -3.32 -17.15
CA SER A 31 -13.12 -3.82 -16.11
C SER A 31 -12.84 -3.27 -14.70
N GLN A 32 -11.85 -2.39 -14.56
CA GLN A 32 -11.42 -1.85 -13.26
C GLN A 32 -11.50 -0.33 -13.24
N TYR A 33 -11.67 0.26 -12.06
CA TYR A 33 -11.59 1.70 -11.90
C TYR A 33 -10.16 2.21 -12.09
N GLU A 34 -10.01 3.46 -12.53
CA GLU A 34 -8.72 4.11 -12.71
C GLU A 34 -7.98 4.29 -11.37
N PHE A 35 -8.71 4.75 -10.35
CA PHE A 35 -8.17 4.97 -9.01
C PHE A 35 -8.71 3.97 -7.98
N ALA A 36 -7.86 3.58 -7.04
CA ALA A 36 -8.19 2.78 -5.87
C ALA A 36 -8.05 3.60 -4.58
N ARG A 37 -8.71 3.14 -3.52
CA ARG A 37 -8.42 3.56 -2.15
C ARG A 37 -7.31 2.62 -1.68
N CYS A 38 -6.07 2.96 -1.99
CA CYS A 38 -4.94 2.15 -1.55
C CYS A 38 -4.88 2.19 -0.04
N HIS A 39 -4.74 1.03 0.58
CA HIS A 39 -4.32 0.97 1.97
C HIS A 39 -2.83 1.28 2.04
N LEU A 40 -2.40 2.05 3.03
CA LEU A 40 -0.98 2.15 3.39
C LEU A 40 -0.54 0.86 4.07
N ILE A 41 -1.36 0.32 4.96
CA ILE A 41 -1.23 -1.03 5.50
C ILE A 41 -2.40 -1.86 5.00
N ALA A 42 -2.16 -2.87 4.16
CA ALA A 42 -3.22 -3.73 3.65
C ALA A 42 -4.11 -4.34 4.73
N ARG A 43 -5.35 -4.69 4.33
CA ARG A 43 -6.33 -5.36 5.21
C ARG A 43 -5.85 -6.73 5.64
N GLN A 44 -5.31 -7.52 4.71
CA GLN A 44 -4.42 -8.64 5.07
C GLN A 44 -3.20 -7.94 5.67
N LEU A 45 -2.58 -8.24 6.78
CA LEU A 45 -1.69 -7.30 7.50
C LEU A 45 -2.43 -6.34 8.45
N GLY A 46 -3.77 -6.39 8.53
CA GLY A 46 -4.54 -5.79 9.63
C GLY A 46 -4.69 -4.27 9.60
N GLY A 47 -4.53 -3.63 8.44
CA GLY A 47 -4.77 -2.20 8.32
C GLY A 47 -6.24 -1.86 8.06
N ALA A 48 -6.69 -0.79 8.71
CA ALA A 48 -8.10 -0.39 8.72
C ALA A 48 -8.57 0.16 7.37
N GLY A 49 -9.80 -0.22 6.99
CA GLY A 49 -10.48 0.28 5.80
C GLY A 49 -11.64 1.25 6.06
N LYS A 50 -12.04 1.47 7.31
CA LYS A 50 -13.25 2.27 7.65
C LYS A 50 -13.01 3.23 8.83
N ARG A 51 -14.00 4.11 9.07
CA ARG A 51 -14.02 5.10 10.17
C ARG A 51 -12.78 6.01 10.11
N ASP A 52 -12.36 6.55 11.24
CA ASP A 52 -11.24 7.49 11.31
C ASP A 52 -9.92 6.78 11.03
N ALA A 53 -9.70 5.58 11.56
CA ALA A 53 -8.52 4.77 11.26
C ALA A 53 -8.35 4.47 9.75
N GLY A 54 -9.46 4.24 9.04
CA GLY A 54 -9.44 4.11 7.57
C GLY A 54 -9.18 5.43 6.85
N ARG A 55 -9.52 6.59 7.41
CA ARG A 55 -9.15 7.88 6.80
C ARG A 55 -7.65 8.13 6.89
N ASP A 56 -7.02 7.66 7.97
CA ASP A 56 -5.58 7.78 8.18
C ASP A 56 -4.78 6.74 7.38
N ASN A 57 -5.39 5.60 7.06
CA ASN A 57 -4.75 4.48 6.36
C ASN A 57 -5.04 4.40 4.85
N LEU A 58 -5.91 5.24 4.30
CA LEU A 58 -6.28 5.19 2.88
C LEU A 58 -5.79 6.42 2.09
N VAL A 59 -5.13 6.17 0.96
CA VAL A 59 -4.70 7.21 0.01
C VAL A 59 -5.29 6.97 -1.39
N THR A 60 -5.38 8.03 -2.19
CA THR A 60 -5.76 7.91 -3.61
C THR A 60 -4.55 7.44 -4.41
N CYS A 61 -4.69 6.31 -5.10
CA CYS A 61 -3.64 5.75 -5.94
C CYS A 61 -4.22 5.19 -7.23
N TYR A 62 -3.37 4.90 -8.22
CA TYR A 62 -3.81 4.17 -9.40
C TYR A 62 -4.12 2.71 -9.07
N GLN A 63 -5.23 2.19 -9.59
CA GLN A 63 -5.62 0.80 -9.41
C GLN A 63 -4.59 -0.16 -10.03
N LYS A 64 -4.02 0.23 -11.18
CA LYS A 64 -2.95 -0.47 -11.88
C LYS A 64 -1.88 0.52 -12.34
N PRO A 65 -0.60 0.14 -12.26
CA PRO A 65 -0.07 -1.07 -11.61
C PRO A 65 0.01 -0.96 -10.07
N VAL A 66 -0.09 0.26 -9.53
CA VAL A 66 0.25 0.62 -8.13
C VAL A 66 -0.47 -0.25 -7.09
N ASN A 67 -1.80 -0.27 -7.04
CA ASN A 67 -2.53 -1.08 -6.04
C ASN A 67 -2.44 -2.59 -6.30
N ASN A 68 -2.60 -3.03 -7.54
CA ASN A 68 -2.87 -4.43 -7.87
C ASN A 68 -1.64 -5.29 -8.11
N GLU A 69 -0.54 -4.69 -8.55
CA GLU A 69 0.68 -5.41 -8.91
C GLU A 69 1.72 -5.11 -7.83
N TYR A 70 2.07 -3.84 -7.71
CA TYR A 70 3.17 -3.34 -6.90
C TYR A 70 3.00 -3.50 -5.39
N MET A 71 2.00 -2.82 -4.81
CA MET A 71 1.76 -2.91 -3.37
C MET A 71 1.39 -4.33 -2.97
N LYS A 72 0.51 -4.95 -3.75
CA LYS A 72 0.01 -6.30 -3.49
C LYS A 72 1.12 -7.35 -3.47
N GLU A 73 2.07 -7.31 -4.39
CA GLU A 73 3.20 -8.24 -4.42
C GLU A 73 4.03 -8.15 -3.14
N ILE A 74 4.46 -6.94 -2.77
CA ILE A 74 5.23 -6.71 -1.54
C ILE A 74 4.45 -7.12 -0.28
N GLU A 75 3.16 -6.79 -0.21
CA GLU A 75 2.33 -7.15 0.94
C GLU A 75 2.11 -8.66 1.06
N ASN A 76 2.10 -9.39 -0.05
CA ASN A 76 2.06 -10.85 -0.03
C ASN A 76 3.37 -11.44 0.50
N ASP A 77 4.52 -10.90 0.10
CA ASP A 77 5.83 -11.34 0.61
C ASP A 77 5.95 -11.09 2.12
N ILE A 78 5.48 -9.93 2.59
CA ILE A 78 5.43 -9.60 4.02
C ILE A 78 4.49 -10.55 4.76
N ARG A 79 3.31 -10.84 4.21
CA ARG A 79 2.37 -11.78 4.81
C ARG A 79 3.00 -13.16 4.96
N ALA A 80 3.61 -13.68 3.89
CA ALA A 80 4.28 -14.97 3.90
C ALA A 80 5.41 -15.02 4.95
N ALA A 81 6.24 -13.96 5.04
CA ALA A 81 7.30 -13.90 6.03
C ALA A 81 6.76 -13.94 7.48
N VAL A 82 5.65 -13.24 7.77
CA VAL A 82 5.02 -13.30 9.10
C VAL A 82 4.39 -14.66 9.39
N GLU A 83 3.77 -15.31 8.39
CA GLU A 83 3.21 -16.66 8.51
C GLU A 83 4.31 -17.71 8.77
N ASP A 84 5.49 -17.54 8.17
CA ASP A 84 6.70 -18.33 8.44
C ASP A 84 7.31 -18.03 9.82
N GLY A 85 6.77 -17.07 10.55
CA GLY A 85 7.14 -16.75 11.93
C GLY A 85 8.18 -15.66 12.09
N GLN A 86 8.49 -14.90 11.03
CA GLN A 86 9.36 -13.74 11.14
C GLN A 86 8.67 -12.57 11.82
N ASN A 87 9.43 -11.82 12.61
CA ASN A 87 8.98 -10.55 13.18
C ASN A 87 9.30 -9.41 12.21
N ILE A 88 8.28 -8.83 11.58
CA ILE A 88 8.47 -7.78 10.55
C ILE A 88 8.13 -6.38 11.11
N GLY A 89 9.09 -5.48 11.01
CA GLY A 89 8.87 -4.03 11.06
C GLY A 89 8.47 -3.54 9.67
N TYR A 90 7.25 -3.02 9.52
CA TYR A 90 6.72 -2.58 8.23
C TYR A 90 6.26 -1.12 8.30
N THR A 91 6.65 -0.33 7.30
CA THR A 91 6.32 1.09 7.16
C THR A 91 5.98 1.40 5.70
N VAL A 92 4.92 2.15 5.48
CA VAL A 92 4.57 2.70 4.17
C VAL A 92 4.51 4.22 4.27
N ILE A 93 5.23 4.88 3.36
CA ILE A 93 5.39 6.33 3.32
C ILE A 93 4.78 6.82 2.00
N PRO A 94 3.62 7.50 2.04
CA PRO A 94 3.14 8.26 0.90
C PRO A 94 3.99 9.54 0.76
N GLU A 95 4.69 9.69 -0.35
CA GLU A 95 5.55 10.86 -0.61
C GLU A 95 4.85 11.84 -1.55
N TYR A 96 4.92 13.12 -1.22
CA TYR A 96 4.34 14.23 -1.97
C TYR A 96 5.48 15.16 -2.38
N ASP A 97 5.61 15.44 -3.67
CA ASP A 97 6.70 16.27 -4.21
C ASP A 97 6.48 17.77 -3.97
N SER A 98 5.26 18.16 -3.62
CA SER A 98 4.93 19.55 -3.29
C SER A 98 3.67 19.64 -2.42
N ASP A 99 3.47 20.79 -1.77
CA ASP A 99 2.25 21.12 -1.03
C ASP A 99 0.99 21.22 -1.93
N GLN A 100 1.17 21.20 -3.26
CA GLN A 100 0.08 21.22 -4.24
C GLN A 100 -0.36 19.81 -4.66
N SER A 101 0.39 18.77 -4.28
CA SER A 101 0.09 17.39 -4.62
C SER A 101 -1.17 16.95 -3.86
N ASP A 102 -2.22 16.63 -4.61
CA ASP A 102 -3.53 16.25 -4.07
C ASP A 102 -3.60 14.79 -3.63
N LYS A 103 -2.66 13.96 -4.09
CA LYS A 103 -2.44 12.56 -3.75
C LYS A 103 -0.92 12.30 -3.73
N PRO A 104 -0.45 11.17 -3.19
CA PRO A 104 0.97 10.86 -3.19
C PRO A 104 1.51 10.80 -4.63
N ASP A 105 2.67 11.39 -4.86
CA ASP A 105 3.41 11.26 -6.13
C ASP A 105 4.16 9.94 -6.19
N ARG A 106 4.58 9.43 -5.02
CA ARG A 106 5.21 8.12 -4.83
C ARG A 106 4.68 7.40 -3.60
N ILE A 107 4.88 6.09 -3.57
CA ILE A 107 4.68 5.26 -2.40
C ILE A 107 5.99 4.52 -2.14
N ARG A 108 6.49 4.62 -0.91
CA ARG A 108 7.66 3.88 -0.44
C ARG A 108 7.26 2.85 0.60
N MET A 109 7.68 1.61 0.42
CA MET A 109 7.37 0.48 1.29
C MET A 109 8.67 -0.10 1.84
N ILE A 110 8.77 -0.17 3.17
CA ILE A 110 9.95 -0.65 3.88
C ILE A 110 9.52 -1.77 4.81
N ALA A 111 10.12 -2.95 4.65
CA ALA A 111 9.93 -4.08 5.56
C ALA A 111 11.30 -4.61 5.99
N ILE A 112 11.47 -4.80 7.30
CA ILE A 112 12.72 -5.30 7.89
C ILE A 112 12.37 -6.41 8.87
N SER A 113 12.92 -7.60 8.63
CA SER A 113 12.83 -8.70 9.58
C SER A 113 13.77 -8.51 10.77
N GLY A 114 13.33 -8.97 11.94
CA GLY A 114 14.18 -9.10 13.12
C GLY A 114 15.13 -10.31 13.06
N GLU A 115 14.94 -11.19 12.07
CA GLU A 115 15.76 -12.39 11.88
C GLU A 115 16.94 -12.09 10.95
N ASN A 116 18.11 -12.69 11.22
CA ASN A 116 19.37 -12.37 10.51
C ASN A 116 19.32 -12.56 8.99
N ASP A 117 18.57 -13.56 8.52
CA ASP A 117 18.42 -13.89 7.10
C ASP A 117 16.95 -13.71 6.64
N GLY A 118 16.23 -12.79 7.30
CA GLY A 118 14.82 -12.56 7.05
C GLY A 118 14.51 -11.64 5.86
N LEU A 119 13.22 -11.35 5.67
CA LEU A 119 12.76 -10.47 4.61
C LEU A 119 13.30 -9.04 4.79
N HIS A 120 13.86 -8.48 3.71
CA HIS A 120 14.24 -7.07 3.61
C HIS A 120 13.65 -6.47 2.34
N VAL A 121 12.80 -5.45 2.51
CA VAL A 121 12.20 -4.69 1.41
C VAL A 121 12.52 -3.22 1.62
N ASN A 122 12.99 -2.55 0.57
CA ASN A 122 13.04 -1.10 0.46
C ASN A 122 12.67 -0.74 -0.97
N ALA A 123 11.37 -0.59 -1.22
CA ALA A 123 10.84 -0.34 -2.55
C ALA A 123 10.17 1.02 -2.64
N CYS A 124 10.34 1.69 -3.77
CA CYS A 124 9.65 2.94 -4.09
C CYS A 124 9.22 2.95 -5.55
N PHE A 125 8.12 3.67 -5.81
CA PHE A 125 7.47 3.71 -7.10
C PHE A 125 6.55 4.90 -7.25
N LEU A 126 6.48 5.41 -8.48
CA LEU A 126 5.57 6.48 -8.87
C LEU A 126 4.12 6.01 -8.76
N ASN A 127 3.27 6.88 -8.24
CA ASN A 127 1.83 6.71 -8.26
C ASN A 127 1.28 7.13 -9.63
N GLN A 128 1.53 6.33 -10.66
CA GLN A 128 1.19 6.61 -12.06
C GLN A 128 0.64 5.36 -12.76
N PRO A 129 -0.18 5.50 -13.83
CA PRO A 129 -0.80 4.39 -14.55
C PRO A 129 0.14 3.78 -15.61
N VAL A 130 1.44 3.77 -15.34
CA VAL A 130 2.48 3.29 -16.26
C VAL A 130 3.32 2.25 -15.54
N VAL A 131 3.57 1.12 -16.20
CA VAL A 131 4.45 0.08 -15.69
C VAL A 131 5.88 0.63 -15.61
N GLN A 132 6.44 0.60 -14.41
CA GLN A 132 7.82 0.97 -14.10
C GLN A 132 8.71 -0.27 -14.17
N THR A 133 9.76 -0.22 -14.99
CA THR A 133 10.72 -1.33 -15.15
C THR A 133 11.72 -1.42 -14.00
N ASN A 134 11.87 -0.34 -13.21
CA ASN A 134 12.82 -0.24 -12.10
C ASN A 134 12.10 -0.08 -10.76
N TYR A 135 10.85 -0.53 -10.68
CA TYR A 135 10.07 -0.59 -9.45
C TYR A 135 10.88 -1.27 -8.34
N GLY A 136 11.09 -0.60 -7.21
CA GLY A 136 11.90 -1.13 -6.12
C GLY A 136 13.40 -0.82 -6.19
N GLN A 137 13.85 -0.01 -7.14
CA GLN A 137 15.22 0.53 -7.19
C GLN A 137 15.21 2.05 -6.99
N ASN A 138 16.17 2.57 -6.21
CA ASN A 138 16.41 3.99 -5.96
C ASN A 138 15.21 4.75 -5.34
N CYS A 139 14.97 4.52 -4.06
CA CYS A 139 14.40 5.58 -3.22
C CYS A 139 15.41 6.73 -3.11
#